data_AF-A0A9P7BNR0-F1
#
_entry.id   AF-A0A9P7BNR0-F1
#
_cell.length_a   1.000
_cell.length_b   1.000
_cell.length_c   1.000
_cell.angle_alpha   90.00
_cell.angle_beta   90.00
_cell.angle_gamma   90.00
#
_symmetry.space_group_name_H-M   'P 1'
#
loop_
_entity.id
_entity.type
_entity.pdbx_description
1 polymer ?
#
loop_
_entity_poly.entity_id
_entity_poly.type
_entity_poly.pdbx_seq_one_letter_code
_entity_poly.pdbx_strand_id
1 'polypeptide(L)'
;MMGFEYWPAQSPDLNLIKHIWNALDRRIERKRLSVKNLQQSKVALQEEWARLDDEFAGRLVRSMKRRYEAIIKVKGGTTEY
;
A
#
# COMPACT_ATOMS: atom_id res chain seq x y z
N MET A 1 -11.89 -12.62 -19.24
CA MET A 1 -12.06 -11.85 -18.00
C MET A 1 -11.34 -12.63 -16.90
N MET A 2 -10.24 -12.11 -16.36
CA MET A 2 -9.48 -12.79 -15.31
C MET A 2 -10.00 -12.25 -13.97
N GLY A 3 -10.70 -13.11 -13.23
CA GLY A 3 -11.47 -12.74 -12.04
C GLY A 3 -10.59 -12.28 -10.88
N PHE A 4 -11.07 -11.25 -10.17
CA PHE A 4 -10.50 -10.70 -8.94
C PHE A 4 -10.70 -11.61 -7.71
N GLU A 5 -11.01 -12.91 -7.87
CA GLU A 5 -11.66 -13.70 -6.82
C GLU A 5 -10.76 -14.62 -5.98
N TYR A 6 -9.48 -14.81 -6.32
CA TYR A 6 -8.61 -15.65 -5.50
C TYR A 6 -7.66 -14.83 -4.61
N TRP A 7 -8.15 -14.46 -3.43
CA TRP A 7 -7.33 -13.94 -2.34
C TRP A 7 -7.04 -15.03 -1.30
N PRO A 8 -5.81 -15.56 -1.21
CA PRO A 8 -5.50 -16.54 -0.19
C PRO A 8 -5.63 -15.89 1.21
N ALA A 9 -6.28 -16.61 2.13
CA ALA A 9 -6.40 -16.19 3.52
C ALA A 9 -5.00 -15.96 4.13
N GLN A 10 -4.89 -14.99 5.06
CA GLN A 10 -3.64 -14.67 5.76
C GLN A 10 -2.46 -14.18 4.88
N SER A 11 -2.71 -13.62 3.71
CA SER A 11 -1.67 -12.97 2.88
C SER A 11 -1.77 -11.43 2.92
N PRO A 12 -1.38 -10.76 4.03
CA PRO A 12 -1.38 -9.30 4.10
C PRO A 12 -0.42 -8.67 3.08
N ASP A 13 0.64 -9.39 2.70
CA ASP A 13 1.67 -9.02 1.72
C ASP A 13 1.12 -8.86 0.30
N LEU A 14 -0.06 -9.42 0.03
CA LEU A 14 -0.77 -9.21 -1.24
C LEU A 14 -1.60 -7.92 -1.20
N ASN A 15 -1.95 -7.42 -0.01
CA ASN A 15 -2.93 -6.33 0.14
C ASN A 15 -2.36 -4.98 -0.28
N LEU A 16 -2.53 -4.65 -1.56
CA LEU A 16 -2.13 -3.37 -2.15
C LEU A 16 -2.62 -2.16 -1.32
N ILE A 17 -3.79 -2.25 -0.69
CA ILE A 17 -4.30 -1.15 0.15
C ILE A 17 -3.40 -0.90 1.38
N LYS A 18 -2.79 -1.94 1.95
CA LYS A 18 -1.86 -1.79 3.08
C LYS A 18 -0.60 -1.04 2.65
N HIS A 19 -0.12 -1.23 1.43
CA HIS A 19 1.04 -0.49 0.92
C HIS A 19 0.71 0.97 0.64
N ILE A 20 -0.51 1.24 0.16
CA ILE A 20 -1.01 2.61 0.01
C ILE A 20 -1.07 3.30 1.37
N TRP A 21 -1.66 2.65 2.39
CA TRP A 21 -1.72 3.19 3.75
C TRP A 21 -0.33 3.45 4.34
N ASN A 22 0.60 2.49 4.25
CA ASN A 22 1.98 2.67 4.72
C ASN A 22 2.68 3.83 4.00
N ALA A 23 2.45 4.03 2.70
CA ALA A 23 3.00 5.16 1.97
C ALA A 23 2.43 6.51 2.43
N LEU A 24 1.12 6.56 2.72
CA LEU A 24 0.46 7.75 3.25
C LEU A 24 0.92 8.08 4.67
N ASP A 25 1.01 7.08 5.55
CA ASP A 25 1.50 7.24 6.91
C ASP A 25 2.92 7.82 6.91
N ARG A 26 3.82 7.29 6.08
CA ARG A 26 5.18 7.85 5.93
C ARG A 26 5.19 9.29 5.40
N ARG A 27 4.29 9.62 4.48
CA ARG A 27 4.15 11.00 3.95
C ARG A 27 3.65 11.96 5.03
N ILE A 28 2.71 11.53 5.85
CA ILE A 28 2.15 12.31 6.96
C ILE A 28 3.16 12.46 8.10
N GLU A 29 3.90 11.40 8.46
CA GLU A 29 4.96 11.47 9.48
C GLU A 29 6.05 12.48 9.10
N ARG A 30 6.38 12.62 7.81
CA ARG A 30 7.30 13.69 7.34
C ARG A 30 6.74 15.10 7.56
N LYS A 31 5.42 15.26 7.65
CA LYS A 31 4.72 16.51 7.96
C LYS A 31 4.35 16.64 9.44
N ARG A 32 4.84 15.76 10.32
CA ARG A 32 4.43 15.68 11.73
C ARG A 32 4.64 17.00 12.50
N LEU A 33 5.64 17.80 12.16
CA LEU A 33 5.86 19.11 12.79
C LEU A 33 4.79 20.15 12.41
N SER A 34 4.16 19.98 11.25
CA SER A 34 3.12 20.86 10.68
C SER A 34 1.70 20.40 11.03
N VAL A 35 1.52 19.11 11.34
CA VAL A 35 0.23 18.48 11.67
C VAL A 35 0.12 18.34 13.19
N LYS A 36 -0.61 19.26 13.83
CA LYS A 36 -0.71 19.37 15.31
C LYS A 36 -2.07 18.94 15.86
N ASN A 37 -3.07 18.75 15.02
CA ASN A 37 -4.41 18.33 15.42
C ASN A 37 -5.07 17.46 14.36
N LEU A 38 -6.17 16.80 14.76
CA LEU A 38 -6.91 15.86 13.90
C LEU A 38 -7.38 16.49 12.58
N GLN A 39 -7.77 17.76 12.60
CA GLN A 39 -8.27 18.43 11.40
C GLN A 39 -7.13 18.64 10.39
N GLN A 40 -5.95 19.05 10.86
CA GLN A 40 -4.75 19.14 10.04
C GLN A 40 -4.31 17.76 9.53
N SER A 41 -4.47 16.69 10.32
CA SER A 41 -4.20 15.32 9.86
C SER A 41 -5.12 14.92 8.71
N LYS A 42 -6.42 15.23 8.82
CA LYS A 42 -7.41 14.95 7.75
C LYS A 42 -7.07 15.69 6.46
N VAL A 43 -6.74 16.98 6.56
CA VAL A 43 -6.37 17.81 5.39
C VAL A 43 -5.07 17.27 4.77
N ALA A 44 -4.03 17.02 5.57
CA ALA A 44 -2.77 16.49 5.08
C ALA A 44 -2.93 15.11 4.42
N LEU A 45 -3.81 14.25 4.95
CA LEU A 45 -4.13 12.96 4.34
C LEU A 45 -4.80 13.13 2.98
N GLN A 46 -5.79 14.03 2.86
CA GLN A 46 -6.47 14.32 1.59
C GLN A 46 -5.51 14.89 0.54
N GLU A 47 -4.63 15.81 0.93
CA GLU A 47 -3.61 16.36 0.04
C GLU A 47 -2.62 15.29 -0.44
N GLU A 48 -2.10 14.47 0.48
CA GLU A 48 -1.14 13.42 0.13
C GLU A 48 -1.76 12.29 -0.68
N TRP A 49 -3.05 12.01 -0.44
CA TRP A 49 -3.85 11.11 -1.27
C TRP A 49 -3.99 11.63 -2.70
N ALA A 50 -4.35 12.92 -2.87
CA ALA A 50 -4.46 13.54 -4.19
C ALA A 50 -3.11 13.64 -4.94
N ARG A 51 -1.99 13.59 -4.21
CA ARG A 51 -0.62 13.54 -4.76
C ARG A 51 -0.13 12.13 -5.07
N LEU A 52 -0.90 11.09 -4.80
CA LEU A 52 -0.58 9.76 -5.31
C LEU A 52 -0.85 9.78 -6.82
N ASP A 53 0.21 9.58 -7.60
CA ASP A 53 0.13 9.56 -9.05
C ASP A 53 -0.22 8.15 -9.57
N ASP A 54 -0.68 8.11 -10.81
CA ASP A 54 -0.92 6.86 -11.54
C ASP A 54 0.37 6.02 -11.66
N GLU A 55 1.53 6.67 -11.59
CA GLU A 55 2.82 5.98 -11.61
C GLU A 55 3.01 5.12 -10.35
N PHE A 56 2.69 5.64 -9.17
CA PHE A 56 2.73 4.92 -7.91
C PHE A 56 1.77 3.73 -7.93
N ALA A 57 0.52 3.95 -8.38
CA ALA A 57 -0.46 2.87 -8.54
C ALA A 57 0.04 1.81 -9.54
N GLY A 58 0.60 2.24 -10.67
CA GLY A 58 1.17 1.35 -11.68
C GLY A 58 2.36 0.54 -11.16
N ARG A 59 3.24 1.14 -10.35
CA ARG A 59 4.36 0.44 -9.69
C ARG A 59 3.85 -0.62 -8.71
N LEU A 60 2.81 -0.31 -7.94
CA LEU A 60 2.17 -1.27 -7.03
C LEU A 60 1.60 -2.47 -7.79
N VAL A 61 0.83 -2.23 -8.85
CA VAL A 61 0.25 -3.29 -9.68
C VAL A 61 1.35 -4.14 -10.33
N ARG A 62 2.39 -3.52 -10.90
CA ARG A 62 3.53 -4.25 -11.49
C ARG A 62 4.29 -5.09 -10.46
N SER A 63 4.30 -4.67 -9.18
CA SER A 63 4.94 -5.43 -8.11
C SER A 63 4.17 -6.70 -7.72
N MET A 64 2.87 -6.81 -8.06
CA MET A 64 2.05 -7.97 -7.68
C MET A 64 2.60 -9.29 -8.20
N LYS A 65 3.07 -9.32 -9.45
CA LYS A 65 3.67 -10.54 -10.01
C LYS A 65 4.85 -11.03 -9.15
N ARG A 66 5.74 -10.12 -8.75
CA ARG A 66 6.90 -10.45 -7.90
C ARG A 66 6.49 -10.90 -6.49
N ARG A 67 5.42 -10.32 -5.93
CA ARG A 67 4.87 -10.71 -4.61
C ARG A 67 4.28 -12.13 -4.66
N TYR A 68 3.50 -12.44 -5.70
CA TYR A 68 2.99 -13.81 -5.91
C TYR A 68 4.12 -14.82 -6.07
N GLU A 69 5.13 -14.51 -6.88
CA GLU A 69 6.33 -15.35 -7.03
C GLU A 69 7.05 -15.57 -5.70
N ALA A 70 7.17 -14.54 -4.87
CA ALA A 70 7.77 -14.64 -3.55
C ALA A 70 6.96 -15.56 -2.63
N ILE A 71 5.63 -15.42 -2.58
CA ILE A 71 4.73 -16.27 -1.77
C ILE A 71 4.80 -17.72 -2.21
N ILE A 72 4.81 -17.98 -3.53
CA ILE A 72 4.95 -19.34 -4.08
C ILE A 72 6.29 -19.94 -3.64
N LYS A 73 7.38 -19.17 -3.72
CA LYS A 73 8.72 -19.60 -3.32
C LYS A 73 8.80 -19.99 -1.84
N VAL A 74 8.11 -19.26 -0.96
CA VAL A 74 8.04 -19.57 0.48
C VAL A 74 6.88 -20.51 0.85
N LYS A 75 6.22 -21.13 -0.15
CA LYS A 75 5.11 -22.07 0.02
C LYS A 75 3.97 -21.52 0.90
N GLY A 76 3.66 -20.23 0.77
CA GLY A 76 2.61 -19.57 1.55
C GLY A 76 3.07 -19.00 2.91
N GLY A 77 4.36 -19.05 3.22
CA GLY A 77 4.95 -18.34 4.37
C GLY A 77 5.02 -16.82 4.19
N THR A 78 5.50 -16.12 5.22
CA THR A 78 5.67 -14.66 5.24
C THR A 78 6.73 -14.19 4.24
N THR A 79 6.46 -13.09 3.54
CA THR A 79 7.41 -12.42 2.66
C THR A 79 7.82 -11.05 3.23
N GLU A 80 8.85 -10.42 2.66
CA GLU A 80 9.31 -9.08 3.09
C GLU A 80 8.41 -7.92 2.61
N TYR A 81 7.29 -8.22 1.95
CA TYR A 81 6.49 -7.25 1.20
C TYR A 81 5.46 -6.50 2.05
#